data_AF-A0AAU6CNA1-F1
#
_entry.id   AF-A0AAU6CNA1-F1
#
_cell.length_a   1.000
_cell.length_b   1.000
_cell.length_c   1.000
_cell.angle_alpha   90.00
_cell.angle_beta   90.00
_cell.angle_gamma   90.00
#
_symmetry.space_group_name_H-M   'P 1'
#
loop_
_entity.id
_entity.type
_entity.pdbx_description
1 polymer ?
#
loop_
_entity_poly.entity_id
_entity_poly.type
_entity_poly.pdbx_seq_one_letter_code
_entity_poly.pdbx_strand_id
1 'polypeptide(L)' 'MRDGRIAAEGRPADVVTEQTVRGIFGIASRVVTDEVSGTPLVLPIGRHHVRAAAPR' A
#
# COMPACT_ATOMS: atom_id res chain seq x y z
N MET A 1 -10.53 -5.06 -6.90
CA MET A 1 -10.93 -6.26 -7.67
C MET A 1 -9.71 -6.76 -8.45
N ARG A 2 -9.61 -8.06 -8.71
CA ARG A 2 -8.54 -8.69 -9.52
C ARG A 2 -9.14 -9.87 -10.28
N ASP A 3 -8.87 -10.00 -11.57
CA ASP A 3 -9.42 -11.06 -12.44
C ASP A 3 -10.95 -11.20 -12.37
N GLY A 4 -11.65 -10.06 -12.29
CA GLY A 4 -13.12 -10.03 -12.19
C GLY A 4 -13.68 -10.46 -10.82
N ARG A 5 -12.84 -10.68 -9.81
CA ARG A 5 -13.25 -11.06 -8.45
C ARG A 5 -12.92 -9.99 -7.41
N ILE A 6 -13.70 -9.96 -6.33
CA ILE A 6 -13.39 -9.17 -5.14
C ILE A 6 -12.10 -9.73 -4.53
N ALA A 7 -11.14 -8.86 -4.30
CA ALA A 7 -9.81 -9.26 -3.81
C ALA A 7 -9.73 -9.22 -2.27
N ALA A 8 -10.46 -8.28 -1.65
CA ALA A 8 -10.63 -8.15 -0.21
C ALA A 8 -11.85 -7.25 0.05
N GLU A 9 -12.53 -7.48 1.16
CA GLU A 9 -13.68 -6.71 1.64
C GLU A 9 -13.62 -6.60 3.16
N GLY A 10 -13.99 -5.45 3.71
CA GLY A 10 -13.85 -5.14 5.13
C GLY A 10 -13.56 -3.67 5.36
N ARG A 11 -13.11 -3.32 6.58
CA ARG A 11 -12.73 -1.93 6.88
C ARG A 11 -11.47 -1.57 6.10
N PRO A 12 -11.27 -0.29 5.73
CA PRO A 12 -10.09 0.14 4.98
C PRO A 12 -8.78 -0.34 5.60
N ALA A 13 -8.63 -0.24 6.92
CA ALA A 13 -7.42 -0.65 7.65
C ALA A 13 -7.15 -2.17 7.60
N ASP A 14 -8.17 -2.99 7.37
CA ASP A 14 -8.02 -4.44 7.28
C ASP A 14 -7.64 -4.88 5.85
N VAL A 15 -8.05 -4.12 4.83
CA VAL A 15 -7.94 -4.55 3.42
C VAL A 15 -6.89 -3.79 2.62
N VAL A 16 -6.62 -2.53 2.96
CA VAL A 16 -5.57 -1.72 2.32
C VAL A 16 -4.25 -2.03 3.01
N THR A 17 -3.57 -3.07 2.53
CA THR A 17 -2.24 -3.48 3.01
C THR A 17 -1.22 -3.46 1.88
N GLU A 18 0.06 -3.47 2.21
CA GLU A 18 1.14 -3.56 1.21
C GLU A 18 1.00 -4.79 0.31
N GLN A 19 0.59 -5.93 0.88
CA GLN A 19 0.34 -7.16 0.15
C GLN A 19 -0.84 -7.01 -0.83
N THR A 20 -1.96 -6.45 -0.38
CA THR A 20 -3.13 -6.24 -1.23
C THR A 20 -2.82 -5.31 -2.39
N VAL A 21 -2.12 -4.19 -2.12
CA VAL A 21 -1.73 -3.22 -3.15
C VAL A 21 -0.80 -3.86 -4.18
N ARG A 22 0.21 -4.61 -3.74
CA ARG A 22 1.10 -5.34 -4.64
C ARG A 22 0.36 -6.40 -5.45
N GLY A 23 -0.52 -7.17 -4.82
CA GLY A 23 -1.25 -8.25 -5.48
C GLY A 23 -2.23 -7.76 -6.55
N ILE A 24 -2.91 -6.65 -6.30
CA ILE A 24 -3.92 -6.08 -7.22
C ILE A 24 -3.29 -5.20 -8.28
N PHE A 25 -2.38 -4.30 -7.90
CA PHE A 25 -1.87 -3.25 -8.79
C PHE A 25 -0.45 -3.53 -9.29
N GLY A 26 0.26 -4.51 -8.73
CA GLY A 26 1.66 -4.76 -9.07
C GLY A 26 2.63 -3.69 -8.57
N ILE A 27 2.20 -2.83 -7.64
CA ILE A 27 2.98 -1.69 -7.16
C ILE A 27 3.67 -2.06 -5.84
N ALA A 28 4.97 -1.81 -5.75
CA ALA A 28 5.68 -1.81 -4.47
C ALA A 28 5.33 -0.54 -3.70
N SER A 29 4.85 -0.69 -2.46
CA SER A 29 4.32 0.42 -1.68
C SER A 29 4.62 0.21 -0.20
N ARG A 30 4.63 1.30 0.55
CA ARG A 30 4.44 1.30 2.01
C ARG A 30 2.98 1.66 2.30
N VAL A 31 2.35 1.04 3.28
CA VAL A 31 1.04 1.50 3.79
C VAL A 31 1.22 1.95 5.23
N VAL A 32 0.77 3.17 5.53
CA VAL A 32 0.86 3.78 6.86
C VAL A 32 -0.50 4.33 7.26
N THR A 33 -0.70 4.61 8.55
CA THR A 33 -1.88 5.36 9.00
C THR A 33 -1.69 6.83 8.66
N ASP A 34 -2.70 7.44 8.07
CA ASP A 34 -2.78 8.89 7.91
C ASP A 34 -3.10 9.55 9.24
N GLU A 35 -2.22 10.42 9.73
CA GLU A 35 -2.35 11.06 11.04
C GLU A 35 -3.52 12.07 11.13
N VAL A 36 -4.09 12.48 9.99
CA VAL A 36 -5.21 13.44 9.95
C VAL A 36 -6.56 12.72 9.95
N SER A 37 -6.72 11.71 9.10
CA SER A 37 -7.98 10.99 8.90
C SER A 37 -8.06 9.65 9.63
N GLY A 38 -6.94 9.11 10.11
CA GLY A 38 -6.85 7.76 10.66
C GLY A 38 -7.02 6.65 9.63
N THR A 39 -7.12 6.98 8.34
CA THR A 39 -7.30 6.00 7.26
C THR A 39 -5.96 5.54 6.67
N PRO A 40 -5.91 4.40 5.96
CA PRO A 40 -4.67 3.95 5.33
C PRO A 40 -4.21 4.88 4.19
N LEU A 41 -2.98 5.36 4.29
CA LEU A 41 -2.27 6.11 3.25
C LEU A 41 -1.30 5.18 2.52
N VAL A 42 -1.44 5.07 1.20
CA VAL A 42 -0.55 4.27 0.33
C VAL A 42 0.55 5.16 -0.23
N LEU A 43 1.80 4.81 0.05
CA LEU A 43 3.00 5.50 -0.42
C LEU A 43 3.73 4.63 -1.46
N PRO A 44 3.60 4.94 -2.78
CA PRO A 44 4.27 4.17 -3.82
C PRO A 44 5.79 4.31 -3.75
N ILE A 45 6.50 3.21 -3.90
CA ILE A 45 7.97 3.16 -3.93
C ILE A 45 8.40 3.19 -5.40
N GLY A 46 8.72 4.39 -5.89
CA GLY A 46 9.21 4.60 -7.25
C GLY A 46 10.68 4.21 -7.43
N ARG A 47 11.10 3.90 -8.66
CA ARG A 47 12.52 3.64 -8.98
C ARG A 47 13.39 4.90 -9.02
N HIS A 48 12.75 6.06 -9.19
CA HIS A 48 13.37 7.37 -9.17
C HIS A 48 12.86 8.05 -7.90
N HIS A 49 13.76 8.57 -7.06
CA HIS A 49 13.47 9.28 -5.80
C HIS A 49 13.30 8.41 -4.53
N VAL A 50 13.67 7.13 -4.58
CA VAL A 50 13.88 6.35 -3.35
C VAL A 50 15.30 6.57 -2.87
N ARG A 51 15.45 7.24 -1.73
CA ARG A 51 16.73 7.34 -1.04
C ARG A 51 16.96 6.03 -0.30
N ALA A 52 18.04 5.31 -0.63
CA ALA A 52 18.47 4.19 0.19
C ALA A 52 18.70 4.69 1.62
N ALA A 53 18.19 3.97 2.61
CA ALA A 53 18.54 4.25 3.99
C ALA A 53 20.06 4.10 4.12
N ALA A 54 20.72 5.11 4.71
CA ALA A 54 22.14 5.00 5.01
C ALA A 54 22.35 3.75 5.91
N PRO A 55 23.37 2.93 5.65
CA PRO A 55 23.69 1.83 6.55
C PRO A 55 23.92 2.40 7.96
N ARG A 56 23.32 1.74 8.96
CA ARG A 56 23.57 2.01 10.38
C ARG A 56 24.97 1.57 10.76
#